data_AF-A0A7K1TQ61-F1
#
_entry.id   AF-A0A7K1TQ61-F1
#
_cell.length_a   1.000
_cell.length_b   1.000
_cell.length_c   1.000
_cell.angle_alpha   90.00
_cell.angle_beta   90.00
_cell.angle_gamma   90.00
#
_symmetry.space_group_name_H-M   'P 1'
#
loop_
_entity.id
_entity.type
_entity.pdbx_description
1 polymer ?
#
loop_
_entity_poly.entity_id
_entity_poly.type
_entity_poly.pdbx_seq_one_letter_code
_entity_poly.pdbx_strand_id
1 'polypeptide(L)'
;MTSPLDALPEDADHRAAERAFTDAGWTPAGAGDWAIALRAPDGSAAVRISPFDPTGPYTAELYRAAAHTRLVPELFAHRRLAGGGDLQLMEWLTPVDESDAHAFHGLIADRDEAVAELVDIIDGIHARALRELPWCGPLDTNPSNVMRGADGRLVVTDLFYADGPALYATAGGEPDLLVARIPAPERRYLTEIPLAASGPWPDESREDMRRGIAEADARASGH
;
A
#
# COMPACT_ATOMS: atom_id res chain seq x y z
N MET A 1 -16.46 20.31 -9.57
CA MET A 1 -16.94 19.22 -8.69
C MET A 1 -15.89 19.04 -7.62
N THR A 2 -16.30 18.92 -6.36
CA THR A 2 -15.39 18.56 -5.26
C THR A 2 -14.89 17.13 -5.48
N SER A 3 -13.60 16.87 -5.31
CA SER A 3 -13.05 15.51 -5.44
C SER A 3 -13.73 14.59 -4.40
N PRO A 4 -14.05 13.32 -4.70
CA PRO A 4 -14.57 12.38 -3.71
C PRO A 4 -13.68 12.32 -2.46
N LEU A 5 -12.36 12.50 -2.63
CA LEU A 5 -11.38 12.54 -1.55
C LEU A 5 -11.61 13.72 -0.58
N ASP A 6 -11.93 14.90 -1.10
CA ASP A 6 -12.14 16.11 -0.29
C ASP A 6 -13.43 16.04 0.53
N ALA A 7 -14.38 15.20 0.10
CA ALA A 7 -15.65 14.97 0.78
C ALA A 7 -15.57 13.91 1.89
N LEU A 8 -14.45 13.18 2.02
CA LEU A 8 -14.31 12.12 3.01
C LEU A 8 -14.14 12.70 4.42
N PRO A 9 -14.99 12.30 5.41
CA PRO A 9 -14.81 12.65 6.82
C PRO A 9 -13.43 12.29 7.33
N GLU A 10 -12.89 13.03 8.32
CA GLU A 10 -11.54 12.78 8.88
C GLU A 10 -11.31 11.33 9.31
N ASP A 11 -12.34 10.69 9.86
CA ASP A 11 -12.36 9.31 10.37
C ASP A 11 -12.80 8.25 9.33
N ALA A 12 -12.85 8.61 8.04
CA ALA A 12 -13.19 7.67 6.97
C ALA A 12 -12.24 6.47 6.94
N ASP A 13 -12.83 5.26 6.90
CA ASP A 13 -12.11 4.01 6.65
C ASP A 13 -12.12 3.63 5.16
N HIS A 14 -11.49 2.51 4.83
CA HIS A 14 -11.42 1.98 3.46
C HIS A 14 -12.80 1.74 2.83
N ARG A 15 -13.82 1.35 3.60
CA ARG A 15 -15.16 1.10 3.07
C ARG A 15 -15.90 2.41 2.79
N ALA A 16 -15.73 3.40 3.66
CA ALA A 16 -16.26 4.74 3.44
C ALA A 16 -15.60 5.38 2.22
N ALA A 17 -14.28 5.21 2.08
CA ALA A 17 -13.55 5.63 0.90
C ALA A 17 -14.06 4.96 -0.38
N GLU A 18 -14.13 3.62 -0.41
CA GLU A 18 -14.64 2.87 -1.56
C GLU A 18 -16.04 3.36 -1.97
N ARG A 19 -16.97 3.46 -1.01
CA ARG A 19 -18.33 3.96 -1.27
C ARG A 19 -18.34 5.37 -1.85
N ALA A 20 -17.54 6.29 -1.30
CA ALA A 20 -17.51 7.66 -1.79
C ALA A 20 -17.06 7.74 -3.26
N PHE A 21 -16.08 6.92 -3.66
CA PHE A 21 -15.60 6.88 -5.03
C PHE A 21 -16.60 6.17 -5.97
N THR A 22 -17.20 5.04 -5.56
CA THR A 22 -18.20 4.34 -6.37
C THR A 22 -19.49 5.15 -6.54
N ASP A 23 -19.96 5.84 -5.51
CA ASP A 23 -21.10 6.77 -5.58
C ASP A 23 -20.82 7.95 -6.51
N ALA A 24 -19.54 8.34 -6.67
CA ALA A 24 -19.09 9.34 -7.64
C ALA A 24 -18.89 8.78 -9.07
N GLY A 25 -19.25 7.52 -9.32
CA GLY A 25 -19.22 6.88 -10.63
C GLY A 25 -17.89 6.20 -10.99
N TRP A 26 -16.95 6.09 -10.05
CA TRP A 26 -15.72 5.32 -10.27
C TRP A 26 -16.02 3.84 -10.36
N THR A 27 -15.32 3.12 -11.24
CA THR A 27 -15.59 1.71 -11.53
C THR A 27 -14.45 0.80 -11.08
N PRO A 28 -14.73 -0.46 -10.66
CA PRO A 28 -13.68 -1.42 -10.34
C PRO A 28 -12.73 -1.65 -11.52
N ALA A 29 -11.43 -1.64 -11.24
CA ALA A 29 -10.37 -1.75 -12.24
C ALA A 29 -9.31 -2.80 -11.90
N GLY A 30 -9.17 -3.15 -10.62
CA GLY A 30 -8.31 -4.22 -10.15
C GLY A 30 -8.61 -4.57 -8.69
N ALA A 31 -8.27 -5.79 -8.30
CA ALA A 31 -8.31 -6.23 -6.91
C ALA A 31 -7.13 -7.17 -6.67
N GLY A 32 -6.35 -6.89 -5.64
CA GLY A 32 -5.28 -7.74 -5.15
C GLY A 32 -5.50 -8.08 -3.69
N ASP A 33 -4.57 -8.86 -3.12
CA ASP A 33 -4.64 -9.30 -1.73
C ASP A 33 -4.67 -8.12 -0.74
N TRP A 34 -3.99 -7.00 -1.06
CA TRP A 34 -3.83 -5.88 -0.14
C TRP A 34 -4.71 -4.67 -0.43
N ALA A 35 -5.18 -4.51 -1.66
CA ALA A 35 -5.88 -3.31 -2.08
C ALA A 35 -6.81 -3.57 -3.27
N ILE A 36 -7.81 -2.71 -3.39
CA ILE A 36 -8.62 -2.57 -4.60
C ILE A 36 -8.15 -1.33 -5.37
N ALA A 37 -8.40 -1.34 -6.68
CA ALA A 37 -8.21 -0.20 -7.55
C ALA A 37 -9.54 0.15 -8.24
N LEU A 38 -9.92 1.42 -8.17
CA LEU A 38 -11.05 1.97 -8.94
C LEU A 38 -10.53 2.95 -9.99
N ARG A 39 -11.22 3.06 -11.11
CA ARG A 39 -10.89 3.95 -12.23
C ARG A 39 -11.87 5.13 -12.30
N ALA A 40 -11.34 6.31 -12.58
CA ALA A 40 -12.12 7.53 -12.76
C ALA A 40 -13.09 7.41 -13.95
N PRO A 41 -14.26 8.08 -13.91
CA PRO A 41 -15.22 8.07 -15.01
C PRO A 41 -14.66 8.58 -16.35
N ASP A 42 -13.73 9.53 -16.31
CA ASP A 42 -13.04 10.06 -17.48
C ASP A 42 -11.84 9.20 -17.93
N GLY A 43 -11.53 8.16 -17.15
CA GLY A 43 -10.46 7.20 -17.39
C GLY A 43 -9.04 7.73 -17.18
N SER A 44 -8.88 8.93 -16.60
CA SER A 44 -7.59 9.61 -16.43
C SER A 44 -6.82 9.23 -15.16
N ALA A 45 -7.53 8.76 -14.13
CA ALA A 45 -6.97 8.48 -12.82
C ALA A 45 -7.39 7.10 -12.27
N ALA A 46 -6.58 6.61 -11.33
CA ALA A 46 -6.85 5.47 -10.50
C ALA A 46 -6.86 5.87 -9.02
N VAL A 47 -7.72 5.24 -8.22
CA VAL A 47 -7.61 5.27 -6.77
C VAL A 47 -7.32 3.86 -6.26
N ARG A 48 -6.21 3.70 -5.54
CA ARG A 48 -5.83 2.49 -4.80
C ARG A 48 -6.31 2.66 -3.37
N ILE A 49 -7.09 1.70 -2.87
CA ILE A 49 -7.64 1.71 -1.51
C ILE A 49 -7.28 0.40 -0.82
N SER A 50 -6.55 0.49 0.29
CA SER A 50 -6.20 -0.65 1.12
C SER A 50 -6.91 -0.59 2.48
N PRO A 51 -7.47 -1.71 2.99
CA PRO A 51 -7.98 -1.79 4.36
C PRO A 51 -6.92 -1.53 5.43
N PHE A 52 -5.69 -2.01 5.18
CA PHE A 52 -4.55 -1.82 6.06
C PHE A 52 -3.24 -1.90 5.25
N ASP A 53 -2.44 -0.84 5.28
CA ASP A 53 -1.17 -0.83 4.54
C ASP A 53 -0.16 0.02 5.31
N PRO A 54 0.72 -0.59 6.12
CA PRO A 54 1.72 0.15 6.88
C PRO A 54 2.83 0.70 5.98
N THR A 55 2.99 0.15 4.77
CA THR A 55 3.98 0.59 3.78
C THR A 55 3.50 1.71 2.86
N GLY A 56 2.18 1.91 2.75
CA GLY A 56 1.54 2.96 1.94
C GLY A 56 2.15 4.37 2.08
N PRO A 57 2.48 4.87 3.30
CA PRO A 57 3.14 6.16 3.47
C PRO A 57 4.50 6.26 2.75
N TYR A 58 5.28 5.19 2.74
CA TYR A 58 6.61 5.15 2.11
C TYR A 58 6.48 5.15 0.59
N THR A 59 5.50 4.41 0.06
CA THR A 59 5.17 4.43 -1.37
C THR A 59 4.73 5.83 -1.83
N ALA A 60 3.84 6.47 -1.06
CA ALA A 60 3.42 7.84 -1.35
C ALA A 60 4.57 8.85 -1.22
N GLU A 61 5.51 8.65 -0.30
CA GLU A 61 6.72 9.47 -0.22
C GLU A 61 7.63 9.27 -1.43
N LEU A 62 7.85 8.03 -1.86
CA LEU A 62 8.63 7.72 -3.07
C LEU A 62 8.05 8.45 -4.29
N TYR A 63 6.73 8.35 -4.51
CA TYR A 63 6.10 8.99 -5.65
C TYR A 63 6.26 10.52 -5.63
N ARG A 64 6.21 11.14 -4.45
CA ARG A 64 6.46 12.59 -4.31
C ARG A 64 7.93 12.95 -4.53
N ALA A 65 8.83 12.20 -3.89
CA ALA A 65 10.26 12.49 -3.89
C ALA A 65 10.89 12.25 -5.27
N ALA A 66 10.40 11.27 -6.03
CA ALA A 66 10.91 10.92 -7.35
C ALA A 66 10.05 11.47 -8.50
N ALA A 67 9.04 12.31 -8.24
CA ALA A 67 8.11 12.80 -9.26
C ALA A 67 8.82 13.45 -10.47
N HIS A 68 9.90 14.20 -10.23
CA HIS A 68 10.66 14.87 -11.28
C HIS A 68 11.42 13.92 -12.20
N THR A 69 11.72 12.70 -11.74
CA THR A 69 12.35 11.66 -12.58
C THR A 69 11.39 11.13 -13.64
N ARG A 70 10.08 11.25 -13.42
CA ARG A 70 9.01 10.64 -14.23
C ARG A 70 9.06 9.11 -14.31
N LEU A 71 9.83 8.46 -13.44
CA LEU A 71 9.97 7.01 -13.34
C LEU A 71 9.06 6.38 -12.26
N VAL A 72 8.19 7.20 -11.66
CA VAL A 72 7.16 6.83 -10.69
C VAL A 72 5.81 7.43 -11.15
N PRO A 73 4.68 6.92 -10.67
CA PRO A 73 3.37 7.51 -10.95
C PRO A 73 3.28 8.95 -10.45
N GLU A 74 2.55 9.77 -11.20
CA GLU A 74 2.06 11.05 -10.69
C GLU A 74 1.01 10.80 -9.61
N LEU A 75 1.38 11.10 -8.37
CA LEU A 75 0.50 11.02 -7.21
C LEU A 75 -0.27 12.33 -7.04
N PHE A 76 -1.55 12.33 -7.39
CA PHE A 76 -2.43 13.50 -7.22
C PHE A 76 -2.76 13.75 -5.74
N ALA A 77 -2.99 12.69 -4.98
CA ALA A 77 -3.22 12.79 -3.55
C ALA A 77 -2.95 11.47 -2.82
N HIS A 78 -2.61 11.57 -1.53
CA HIS A 78 -2.51 10.42 -0.64
C HIS A 78 -3.09 10.77 0.72
N ARG A 79 -3.79 9.81 1.31
CA ARG A 79 -4.46 9.97 2.59
C ARG A 79 -4.41 8.66 3.39
N ARG A 80 -4.03 8.78 4.66
CA ARG A 80 -4.24 7.72 5.65
C ARG A 80 -5.70 7.64 6.03
N LEU A 81 -6.23 6.42 6.05
CA LEU A 81 -7.60 6.13 6.43
C LEU A 81 -7.62 5.58 7.86
N ALA A 82 -8.77 5.76 8.53
CA ALA A 82 -8.97 5.21 9.85
C ALA A 82 -8.79 3.68 9.84
N GLY A 83 -8.25 3.14 10.94
CA GLY A 83 -8.05 1.70 11.10
C GLY A 83 -6.82 1.13 10.42
N GLY A 84 -5.95 1.98 9.88
CA GLY A 84 -4.68 1.60 9.25
C GLY A 84 -4.68 1.57 7.73
N GLY A 85 -5.82 1.90 7.12
CA GLY A 85 -5.96 1.90 5.67
C GLY A 85 -5.16 3.01 4.99
N ASP A 86 -4.98 2.84 3.69
CA ASP A 86 -4.23 3.77 2.85
C ASP A 86 -5.02 4.03 1.57
N LEU A 87 -5.03 5.30 1.15
CA LEU A 87 -5.62 5.73 -0.11
C LEU A 87 -4.61 6.52 -0.91
N GLN A 88 -4.42 6.12 -2.17
CA GLN A 88 -3.60 6.83 -3.13
C GLN A 88 -4.42 7.10 -4.39
N LEU A 89 -4.52 8.38 -4.76
CA LEU A 89 -5.12 8.86 -5.99
C LEU A 89 -3.98 9.24 -6.93
N MET A 90 -3.87 8.56 -8.06
CA MET A 90 -2.75 8.68 -8.99
C MET A 90 -3.23 8.63 -10.44
N GLU A 91 -2.34 8.92 -11.39
CA GLU A 91 -2.64 8.76 -12.81
C GLU A 91 -3.10 7.34 -13.16
N TRP A 92 -3.86 7.20 -14.24
CA TRP A 92 -4.20 5.87 -14.78
C TRP A 92 -3.00 5.25 -15.49
N LEU A 93 -2.66 4.01 -15.11
CA LEU A 93 -1.56 3.24 -15.68
C LEU A 93 -2.07 1.96 -16.34
N THR A 94 -1.33 1.46 -17.33
CA THR A 94 -1.64 0.19 -18.01
C THR A 94 -0.53 -0.83 -17.81
N PRO A 95 -0.84 -2.14 -17.71
CA PRO A 95 0.17 -3.20 -17.67
C PRO A 95 1.11 -3.15 -18.88
N VAL A 96 2.33 -3.66 -18.68
CA VAL A 96 3.33 -3.83 -19.73
C VAL A 96 3.68 -5.30 -19.92
N ASP A 97 4.37 -5.60 -21.02
CA ASP A 97 4.92 -6.92 -21.23
C ASP A 97 5.94 -7.25 -20.15
N GLU A 98 5.90 -8.49 -19.66
CA GLU A 98 6.75 -8.95 -18.56
C GLU A 98 8.25 -8.77 -18.87
N SER A 99 8.66 -8.85 -20.14
CA SER A 99 10.05 -8.57 -20.56
C SER A 99 10.45 -7.10 -20.35
N ASP A 100 9.55 -6.15 -20.62
CA ASP A 100 9.81 -4.73 -20.39
C ASP A 100 9.96 -4.46 -18.89
N ALA A 101 9.09 -5.08 -18.08
CA ALA A 101 9.14 -4.98 -16.63
C ALA A 101 10.44 -5.53 -16.05
N HIS A 102 10.87 -6.73 -16.49
CA HIS A 102 12.16 -7.29 -16.07
C HIS A 102 13.34 -6.44 -16.50
N ALA A 103 13.32 -5.89 -17.72
CA ALA A 103 14.38 -5.00 -18.19
C ALA A 103 14.46 -3.74 -17.30
N PHE A 104 13.32 -3.16 -16.93
CA PHE A 104 13.28 -1.98 -16.08
C PHE A 104 13.76 -2.27 -14.65
N HIS A 105 13.33 -3.38 -14.05
CA HIS A 105 13.87 -3.84 -12.75
C HIS A 105 15.38 -4.14 -12.84
N GLY A 106 15.85 -4.64 -13.97
CA GLY A 106 17.28 -4.81 -14.25
C GLY A 106 18.06 -3.50 -14.16
N LEU A 107 17.55 -2.41 -14.75
CA LEU A 107 18.17 -1.08 -14.63
C LEU A 107 18.28 -0.61 -13.18
N ILE A 108 17.24 -0.84 -12.37
CA ILE A 108 17.23 -0.50 -10.95
C ILE A 108 18.29 -1.33 -10.20
N ALA A 109 18.31 -2.64 -10.43
CA ALA A 109 19.25 -3.57 -9.77
C ALA A 109 20.71 -3.26 -10.14
N ASP A 110 20.97 -2.93 -11.40
CA ASP A 110 22.31 -2.59 -11.91
C ASP A 110 22.71 -1.15 -11.59
N ARG A 111 21.79 -0.35 -11.04
CA ARG A 111 21.95 1.09 -10.78
C ARG A 111 22.39 1.86 -12.04
N ASP A 112 21.74 1.57 -13.15
CA ASP A 112 22.04 2.20 -14.43
C ASP A 112 21.95 3.73 -14.32
N GLU A 113 22.79 4.46 -15.08
CA GLU A 113 22.85 5.92 -15.04
C GLU A 113 21.48 6.56 -15.33
N ALA A 114 20.65 5.93 -16.16
CA ALA A 114 19.32 6.41 -16.50
C ALA A 114 18.33 6.38 -15.33
N VAL A 115 18.60 5.58 -14.28
CA VAL A 115 17.72 5.43 -13.11
C VAL A 115 18.45 5.71 -11.78
N ALA A 116 19.71 6.12 -11.80
CA ALA A 116 20.55 6.26 -10.61
C ALA A 116 19.92 7.14 -9.52
N GLU A 117 19.31 8.27 -9.90
CA GLU A 117 18.64 9.17 -8.95
C GLU A 117 17.38 8.54 -8.32
N LEU A 118 16.59 7.78 -9.11
CA LEU A 118 15.47 7.02 -8.58
C LEU A 118 15.96 5.99 -7.55
N VAL A 119 17.05 5.28 -7.86
CA VAL A 119 17.62 4.28 -6.95
C VAL A 119 18.07 4.91 -5.63
N ASP A 120 18.74 6.06 -5.66
CA ASP A 120 19.15 6.76 -4.45
C ASP A 120 17.96 7.14 -3.55
N ILE A 121 16.84 7.57 -4.16
CA ILE A 121 15.60 7.87 -3.43
C ILE A 121 14.97 6.59 -2.86
N ILE A 122 14.89 5.52 -3.66
CA ILE A 122 14.37 4.21 -3.23
C ILE A 122 15.15 3.72 -2.01
N ASP A 123 16.48 3.70 -2.09
CA ASP A 123 17.35 3.20 -1.02
C ASP A 123 17.19 4.02 0.27
N GLY A 124 17.12 5.35 0.15
CA GLY A 124 16.95 6.23 1.29
C GLY A 124 15.64 5.98 2.04
N ILE A 125 14.54 5.86 1.30
CA ILE A 125 13.21 5.61 1.87
C ILE A 125 13.11 4.18 2.40
N HIS A 126 13.59 3.18 1.65
CA HIS A 126 13.55 1.78 2.05
C HIS A 126 14.38 1.51 3.31
N ALA A 127 15.58 2.09 3.39
CA ALA A 127 16.42 1.97 4.58
C ALA A 127 15.73 2.56 5.81
N ARG A 128 14.92 3.63 5.67
CA ARG A 128 14.10 4.15 6.76
C ARG A 128 12.94 3.22 7.09
N ALA A 129 12.21 2.73 6.08
CA ALA A 129 11.12 1.79 6.27
C ALA A 129 11.57 0.54 7.05
N LEU A 130 12.72 -0.05 6.70
CA LEU A 130 13.32 -1.19 7.40
C LEU A 130 13.66 -0.90 8.87
N ARG A 131 13.98 0.35 9.23
CA ARG A 131 14.26 0.74 10.63
C ARG A 131 12.99 0.95 11.44
N GLU A 132 11.94 1.46 10.81
CA GLU A 132 10.71 1.89 11.48
C GLU A 132 9.64 0.80 11.52
N LEU A 133 9.60 -0.07 10.50
CA LEU A 133 8.63 -1.15 10.35
C LEU A 133 9.34 -2.52 10.38
N PRO A 134 9.18 -3.31 11.46
CA PRO A 134 9.80 -4.63 11.59
C PRO A 134 9.42 -5.62 10.49
N TRP A 135 8.29 -5.39 9.83
CA TRP A 135 7.76 -6.23 8.76
C TRP A 135 7.88 -5.59 7.38
N CYS A 136 8.74 -4.57 7.20
CA CYS A 136 9.04 -4.11 5.85
C CYS A 136 9.87 -5.19 5.13
N GLY A 137 9.37 -5.65 3.98
CA GLY A 137 10.08 -6.63 3.15
C GLY A 137 11.29 -6.03 2.43
N PRO A 138 12.06 -6.85 1.69
CA PRO A 138 12.95 -6.35 0.64
C PRO A 138 12.18 -5.52 -0.41
N LEU A 139 12.89 -4.92 -1.36
CA LEU A 139 12.22 -4.29 -2.51
C LEU A 139 11.43 -5.34 -3.30
N ASP A 140 10.19 -5.01 -3.64
CA ASP A 140 9.35 -5.87 -4.48
C ASP A 140 9.78 -5.76 -5.95
N THR A 141 10.29 -6.87 -6.48
CA THR A 141 10.72 -6.98 -7.88
C THR A 141 9.66 -7.64 -8.77
N ASN A 142 8.42 -7.74 -8.29
CA ASN A 142 7.32 -8.28 -9.09
C ASN A 142 7.18 -7.50 -10.42
N PRO A 143 7.19 -8.17 -11.59
CA PRO A 143 7.02 -7.51 -12.88
C PRO A 143 5.72 -6.71 -13.01
N SER A 144 4.65 -7.08 -12.28
CA SER A 144 3.39 -6.32 -12.30
C SER A 144 3.52 -4.91 -11.69
N ASN A 145 4.61 -4.64 -10.99
CA ASN A 145 4.92 -3.35 -10.40
C ASN A 145 5.61 -2.39 -11.38
N VAL A 146 5.83 -2.81 -12.63
CA VAL A 146 6.22 -1.90 -13.71
C VAL A 146 5.01 -1.70 -14.60
N MET A 147 4.64 -0.44 -14.80
CA MET A 147 3.43 -0.06 -15.52
C MET A 147 3.74 1.05 -16.52
N ARG A 148 2.81 1.32 -17.44
CA ARG A 148 2.95 2.35 -18.47
C ARG A 148 1.98 3.50 -18.25
N GLY A 149 2.50 4.72 -18.23
CA GLY A 149 1.70 5.94 -18.23
C GLY A 149 1.12 6.27 -19.60
N ALA A 150 0.13 7.17 -19.64
CA ALA A 150 -0.56 7.55 -20.88
C ALA A 150 0.37 8.18 -21.96
N ASP A 151 1.51 8.72 -21.54
CA ASP A 151 2.56 9.26 -22.40
C ASP A 151 3.57 8.21 -22.89
N GLY A 152 3.37 6.93 -22.54
CA GLY A 152 4.18 5.80 -22.96
C GLY A 152 5.37 5.49 -22.04
N ARG A 153 5.64 6.30 -21.01
CA ARG A 153 6.76 6.07 -20.09
C ARG A 153 6.53 4.86 -19.20
N LEU A 154 7.61 4.17 -18.84
CA LEU A 154 7.58 3.15 -17.80
C LEU A 154 7.74 3.79 -16.43
N VAL A 155 6.95 3.34 -15.48
CA VAL A 155 7.02 3.75 -14.07
C VAL A 155 7.05 2.51 -13.18
N VAL A 156 7.71 2.64 -12.03
CA VAL A 156 7.67 1.62 -10.99
C VAL A 156 6.67 1.98 -9.90
N THR A 157 5.89 1.00 -9.46
CA THR A 157 4.83 1.11 -8.46
C THR A 157 5.07 0.14 -7.31
N ASP A 158 4.48 0.38 -6.14
CA ASP A 158 4.35 -0.61 -5.06
C ASP A 158 5.65 -1.37 -4.68
N LEU A 159 6.81 -0.70 -4.75
CA LEU A 159 8.12 -1.29 -4.42
C LEU A 159 8.29 -1.69 -2.94
N PHE A 160 7.51 -1.06 -2.06
CA PHE A 160 7.55 -1.31 -0.62
C PHE A 160 6.32 -2.07 -0.21
N TYR A 161 6.53 -3.20 0.46
CA TYR A 161 5.46 -4.05 0.95
C TYR A 161 5.72 -4.50 2.38
N ALA A 162 4.63 -4.78 3.09
CA ALA A 162 4.69 -5.48 4.36
C ALA A 162 4.84 -6.98 4.12
N ASP A 163 5.83 -7.61 4.74
CA ASP A 163 5.94 -9.06 4.87
C ASP A 163 4.73 -9.58 5.66
N GLY A 164 3.66 -9.88 4.92
CA GLY A 164 2.40 -10.39 5.45
C GLY A 164 2.61 -11.64 6.32
N PRO A 165 3.29 -12.69 5.84
CA PRO A 165 3.59 -13.88 6.64
C PRO A 165 4.24 -13.55 8.00
N ALA A 166 5.29 -12.72 8.02
CA ALA A 166 5.96 -12.34 9.26
C ALA A 166 5.03 -11.49 10.16
N LEU A 167 4.32 -10.52 9.59
CA LEU A 167 3.37 -9.67 10.31
C LEU A 167 2.28 -10.50 11.00
N TYR A 168 1.68 -11.44 10.28
CA TYR A 168 0.60 -12.28 10.80
C TYR A 168 1.10 -13.33 11.79
N ALA A 169 2.31 -13.86 11.60
CA ALA A 169 2.95 -14.71 12.60
C ALA A 169 3.17 -13.93 13.91
N THR A 170 3.65 -12.68 13.84
CA THR A 170 3.76 -11.83 15.03
C THR A 170 2.40 -11.52 15.65
N ALA A 171 1.39 -11.20 14.84
CA ALA A 171 0.05 -10.89 15.34
C ALA A 171 -0.58 -12.07 16.09
N GLY A 172 -0.34 -13.31 15.64
CA GLY A 172 -0.85 -14.53 16.29
C GLY A 172 0.01 -15.05 17.44
N GLY A 173 1.34 -14.93 17.36
CA GLY A 173 2.27 -15.52 18.33
C GLY A 173 2.82 -14.55 19.38
N GLU A 174 2.97 -13.28 19.02
CA GLU A 174 3.60 -12.23 19.84
C GLU A 174 2.83 -10.89 19.75
N PRO A 175 1.54 -10.85 20.14
CA PRO A 175 0.68 -9.68 19.94
C PRO A 175 1.16 -8.43 20.69
N ASP A 176 1.91 -8.57 21.80
CA ASP A 176 2.50 -7.44 22.52
C ASP A 176 3.52 -6.66 21.65
N LEU A 177 4.29 -7.36 20.81
CA LEU A 177 5.22 -6.71 19.87
C LEU A 177 4.44 -5.93 18.81
N LEU A 178 3.33 -6.49 18.31
CA LEU A 178 2.46 -5.79 17.36
C LEU A 178 1.88 -4.50 17.96
N VAL A 179 1.28 -4.60 19.16
CA VAL A 179 0.65 -3.47 19.86
C VAL A 179 1.65 -2.36 20.17
N ALA A 180 2.89 -2.72 20.53
CA ALA A 180 3.95 -1.75 20.79
C ALA A 180 4.44 -1.00 19.54
N ARG A 181 4.22 -1.56 18.34
CA ARG A 181 4.76 -1.03 17.08
C ARG A 181 3.75 -0.31 16.21
N ILE A 182 2.50 -0.76 16.18
CA ILE A 182 1.44 -0.14 15.39
C ILE A 182 0.35 0.30 16.36
N PRO A 183 0.01 1.58 16.50
CA PRO A 183 -1.03 2.05 17.42
C PRO A 183 -2.42 1.46 17.10
N ALA A 184 -3.30 1.38 18.11
CA ALA A 184 -4.62 0.77 17.96
C ALA A 184 -5.49 1.39 16.84
N PRO A 185 -5.52 2.73 16.67
CA PRO A 185 -6.23 3.35 15.56
C PRO A 185 -5.68 2.99 14.18
N GLU A 186 -4.46 2.47 14.09
CA GLU A 186 -3.74 2.19 12.84
C GLU A 186 -3.70 0.70 12.47
N ARG A 187 -4.31 -0.18 13.26
CA ARG A 187 -4.32 -1.64 12.98
C ARG A 187 -5.68 -2.31 13.08
N ARG A 188 -6.76 -1.53 13.17
CA ARG A 188 -8.14 -2.05 13.34
C ARG A 188 -8.53 -3.04 12.23
N TYR A 189 -8.08 -2.78 11.01
CA TYR A 189 -8.45 -3.58 9.84
C TYR A 189 -7.35 -4.56 9.38
N LEU A 190 -6.31 -4.78 10.19
CA LEU A 190 -5.24 -5.74 9.91
C LEU A 190 -5.78 -7.14 9.58
N THR A 191 -6.84 -7.60 10.25
CA THR A 191 -7.44 -8.93 10.01
C THR A 191 -8.36 -9.02 8.78
N GLU A 192 -8.58 -7.90 8.09
CA GLU A 192 -9.47 -7.83 6.93
C GLU A 192 -8.76 -8.04 5.59
N ILE A 193 -7.43 -8.11 5.61
CA ILE A 193 -6.63 -8.44 4.44
C ILE A 193 -6.56 -9.98 4.29
N PRO A 194 -6.82 -10.53 3.10
CA PRO A 194 -6.51 -11.91 2.74
C PRO A 194 -5.09 -12.32 3.17
N LEU A 195 -4.91 -13.56 3.65
CA LEU A 195 -3.56 -14.08 3.87
C LEU A 195 -2.94 -14.32 2.49
N ALA A 196 -1.77 -13.70 2.26
CA ALA A 196 -1.01 -13.77 1.00
C ALA A 196 -1.17 -15.14 0.30
N ALA A 197 -1.77 -15.13 -0.88
CA ALA A 197 -1.95 -16.27 -1.79
C ALA A 197 -2.74 -17.51 -1.30
N SER A 198 -3.34 -17.52 -0.09
CA SER A 198 -3.98 -18.73 0.49
C SER A 198 -5.49 -18.63 0.71
N GLY A 199 -6.10 -17.50 0.36
CA GLY A 199 -7.53 -17.25 0.55
C GLY A 199 -7.85 -16.61 1.91
N PRO A 200 -9.14 -16.45 2.24
CA PRO A 200 -9.54 -15.88 3.52
C PRO A 200 -9.06 -16.78 4.66
N TRP A 201 -8.61 -16.18 5.75
CA TRP A 201 -8.37 -16.91 7.00
C TRP A 201 -9.62 -17.67 7.43
N PRO A 202 -9.49 -18.83 8.09
CA PRO A 202 -10.56 -19.38 8.88
C PRO A 202 -11.06 -18.33 9.88
N ASP A 203 -12.38 -18.17 9.99
CA ASP A 203 -12.96 -17.14 10.86
C ASP A 203 -12.49 -17.28 12.31
N GLU A 204 -12.35 -18.51 12.81
CA GLU A 204 -11.81 -18.83 14.13
C GLU A 204 -10.40 -18.25 14.35
N SER A 205 -9.50 -18.39 13.36
CA SER A 205 -8.15 -17.84 13.45
C SER A 205 -8.13 -16.31 13.45
N ARG A 206 -9.06 -15.66 12.75
CA ARG A 206 -9.22 -14.19 12.82
C ARG A 206 -9.72 -13.76 14.19
N GLU A 207 -10.69 -14.48 14.75
CA GLU A 207 -11.23 -14.19 16.08
C GLU A 207 -10.19 -14.38 17.18
N ASP A 208 -9.39 -15.44 17.10
CA ASP A 208 -8.28 -15.71 18.01
C ASP A 208 -7.21 -14.61 17.96
N MET A 209 -6.82 -14.18 16.76
CA MET A 209 -5.90 -13.06 16.60
C MET A 209 -6.46 -11.75 17.18
N ARG A 210 -7.74 -11.43 16.89
CA ARG A 210 -8.39 -10.24 17.47
C ARG A 210 -8.40 -10.28 18.99
N ARG A 211 -8.68 -11.45 19.58
CA ARG A 211 -8.66 -11.65 21.03
C ARG A 211 -7.26 -11.44 21.60
N GLY A 212 -6.24 -12.06 21.02
CA GLY A 212 -4.84 -11.89 21.45
C GLY A 212 -4.36 -10.44 21.41
N ILE A 213 -4.72 -9.70 20.34
CA ILE A 213 -4.42 -8.27 20.21
C ILE A 213 -5.17 -7.45 21.28
N ALA A 214 -6.45 -7.73 21.51
CA ALA A 214 -7.23 -7.00 22.52
C ALA A 214 -6.70 -7.23 23.95
N GLU A 215 -6.24 -8.44 24.25
CA GLU A 215 -5.58 -8.74 25.53
C GLU A 215 -4.24 -7.99 25.67
N ALA A 216 -3.45 -7.91 24.60
CA ALA A 216 -2.21 -7.13 24.57
C ALA A 216 -2.47 -5.63 24.75
N ASP A 217 -3.52 -5.09 24.12
CA ASP A 217 -3.96 -3.71 24.34
C ASP A 217 -4.34 -3.42 25.79
N ALA A 218 -5.08 -4.33 26.41
CA ALA A 218 -5.45 -4.20 27.81
C ALA A 218 -4.22 -4.19 28.73
N ARG A 219 -3.21 -5.01 28.44
CA ARG A 219 -1.92 -5.00 29.16
C ARG A 219 -1.17 -3.69 28.96
N ALA A 220 -1.12 -3.18 27.74
CA ALA A 220 -0.42 -1.93 27.41
C ALA A 220 -1.09 -0.68 27.99
N SER A 221 -2.42 -0.67 28.10
CA SER A 221 -3.20 0.46 28.63
C SER A 221 -3.33 0.48 30.15
N GLY A 222 -3.00 -0.65 30.82
CA GLY A 222 -3.03 -0.81 32.27
C GLY A 222 -1.70 -0.50 32.99
N HIS A 223 -0.67 -0.09 32.23
CA HIS A 223 0.60 0.44 32.74
C HIS A 223 0.61 1.97 32.66
#